data_AF-A0A2V8JFK7-F1
#
_entry.id   AF-A0A2V8JFK7-F1
#
_cell.length_a   1.000
_cell.length_b   1.000
_cell.length_c   1.000
_cell.angle_alpha   90.00
_cell.angle_beta   90.00
_cell.angle_gamma   90.00
#
_symmetry.space_group_name_H-M   'P 1'
#
loop_
_entity.id
_entity.type
_entity.pdbx_description
1 polymer ?
#
loop_
_entity_poly.entity_id
_entity_poly.type
_entity_poly.pdbx_seq_one_letter_code
_entity_poly.pdbx_strand_id
1 'polypeptide(L)'
;MKSIAYTLWIAAALLGQRQEFPRDPVKDMQKRAEKESSEKNYKELREAATELAELSKQLSAEIDESGQHIISARVFDRLDRIEKLAKRIRDKAKGNSILAPKDH
;
A
#
# COMPACT_ATOMS: atom_id res chain seq x y z
N MET A 1 -55.11 -46.14 -0.76
CA MET A 1 -55.11 -44.94 -1.63
C MET A 1 -54.59 -43.72 -0.86
N LYS A 2 -53.29 -43.70 -0.57
CA LYS A 2 -52.55 -42.57 0.01
C LYS A 2 -51.10 -42.76 -0.45
N SER A 3 -50.42 -41.67 -0.80
CA SER A 3 -49.01 -41.58 -1.24
C SER A 3 -48.87 -41.23 -2.72
N ILE A 4 -47.90 -40.36 -3.03
CA ILE A 4 -47.50 -39.75 -4.32
C ILE A 4 -47.72 -38.21 -4.41
N ALA A 5 -48.40 -37.55 -3.47
CA ALA A 5 -48.52 -36.08 -3.49
C ALA A 5 -47.45 -35.30 -2.68
N TYR A 6 -46.45 -35.96 -2.07
CA TYR A 6 -45.55 -35.31 -1.09
C TYR A 6 -44.04 -35.44 -1.36
N THR A 7 -43.62 -35.91 -2.54
CA THR A 7 -42.19 -36.00 -2.87
C THR A 7 -41.67 -34.89 -3.79
N LEU A 8 -42.52 -33.94 -4.19
CA LEU A 8 -42.17 -32.81 -5.07
C LEU A 8 -42.11 -31.46 -4.33
N TRP A 9 -41.73 -31.46 -3.05
CA TRP A 9 -41.38 -30.24 -2.30
C TRP A 9 -40.06 -30.35 -1.53
N ILE A 10 -39.20 -31.33 -1.88
CA ILE A 10 -37.87 -31.49 -1.27
C ILE A 10 -36.73 -31.16 -2.25
N ALA A 11 -37.01 -30.99 -3.55
CA ALA A 11 -35.98 -30.62 -4.53
C ALA A 11 -35.69 -29.11 -4.66
N ALA A 12 -36.47 -28.24 -4.01
CA ALA A 12 -36.32 -26.79 -4.11
C ALA A 12 -35.48 -26.15 -2.98
N ALA A 13 -35.12 -26.91 -1.95
CA ALA A 13 -34.41 -26.40 -0.78
C ALA A 13 -32.87 -26.42 -0.89
N LEU A 14 -32.31 -27.04 -1.94
CA LEU A 14 -30.85 -27.21 -2.07
C LEU A 14 -30.16 -26.22 -3.00
N LEU A 15 -30.88 -25.34 -3.70
CA LEU A 15 -30.27 -24.41 -4.66
C LEU A 15 -30.43 -22.92 -4.31
N GLY A 16 -31.19 -22.58 -3.27
CA GLY A 16 -31.72 -21.22 -3.11
C GLY A 16 -31.56 -20.63 -1.73
N GLN A 17 -30.35 -20.60 -1.17
CA GLN A 17 -29.97 -19.56 -0.21
C GLN A 17 -28.45 -19.61 0.01
N ARG A 18 -27.69 -18.97 -0.88
CA ARG A 18 -26.53 -18.20 -0.38
C ARG A 18 -27.14 -17.16 0.57
N GLN A 19 -27.27 -17.49 1.85
CA GLN A 19 -27.50 -16.50 2.88
C GLN A 19 -26.31 -15.54 2.81
N GLU A 20 -26.47 -14.43 2.11
CA GLU A 20 -25.63 -13.26 2.32
C GLU A 20 -25.93 -12.79 3.74
N PHE A 21 -25.10 -13.24 4.69
CA PHE A 21 -25.06 -12.69 6.03
C PHE A 21 -25.05 -11.15 5.93
N PRO A 22 -25.83 -10.43 6.75
CA PRO A 22 -25.86 -8.98 6.69
C PRO A 22 -24.43 -8.43 6.84
N ARG A 23 -23.95 -7.70 5.81
CA ARG A 23 -22.64 -7.05 5.86
C ARG A 23 -22.64 -6.08 7.03
N ASP A 24 -21.70 -6.26 7.94
CA ASP A 24 -21.49 -5.32 9.04
C ASP A 24 -20.98 -4.00 8.44
N PRO A 25 -21.79 -2.92 8.45
CA PRO A 25 -21.42 -1.65 7.83
C PRO A 25 -20.14 -1.06 8.45
N VAL A 26 -19.84 -1.39 9.71
CA VAL A 26 -18.63 -0.94 10.39
C VAL A 26 -17.39 -1.62 9.80
N LYS A 27 -17.45 -2.92 9.54
CA LYS A 27 -16.35 -3.67 8.90
C LYS A 27 -16.09 -3.22 7.47
N ASP A 28 -17.15 -2.93 6.72
CA ASP A 28 -17.00 -2.42 5.35
C ASP A 28 -16.38 -1.02 5.33
N MET A 29 -16.74 -0.15 6.28
CA MET A 29 -16.10 1.16 6.44
C MET A 29 -14.63 1.04 6.84
N GLN A 30 -14.29 0.16 7.79
CA GLN A 30 -12.91 -0.09 8.21
C GLN A 30 -12.05 -0.59 7.03
N LYS A 31 -12.55 -1.58 6.28
CA LYS A 31 -11.83 -2.13 5.12
C LYS A 31 -11.59 -1.09 4.02
N ARG A 32 -12.53 -0.16 3.81
CA ARG A 32 -12.35 0.96 2.87
C ARG A 32 -11.28 1.93 3.38
N ALA A 33 -11.33 2.31 4.65
CA ALA A 33 -10.33 3.19 5.26
C ALA A 33 -8.92 2.57 5.22
N GLU A 34 -8.79 1.27 5.51
CA GLU A 34 -7.54 0.52 5.39
C GLU A 34 -7.01 0.53 3.96
N LYS A 35 -7.86 0.25 2.98
CA LYS A 35 -7.49 0.26 1.56
C LYS A 35 -7.03 1.65 1.11
N GLU A 36 -7.78 2.69 1.44
CA GLU A 36 -7.43 4.09 1.11
C GLU A 36 -6.10 4.49 1.76
N SER A 37 -5.88 4.11 3.03
CA SER A 37 -4.61 4.39 3.72
C SER A 37 -3.42 3.67 3.07
N SER A 38 -3.63 2.42 2.63
CA SER A 38 -2.61 1.60 1.98
C SER A 38 -2.23 2.16 0.60
N GLU A 39 -3.23 2.56 -0.19
CA GLU A 39 -3.03 3.19 -1.50
C GLU A 39 -2.29 4.53 -1.37
N LYS A 40 -2.69 5.36 -0.41
CA LYS A 40 -2.01 6.64 -0.11
C LYS A 40 -0.56 6.40 0.29
N ASN A 41 -0.30 5.45 1.19
CA ASN A 41 1.05 5.12 1.64
C ASN A 41 1.93 4.63 0.48
N TYR A 42 1.41 3.76 -0.37
CA TYR A 42 2.12 3.26 -1.55
C TYR A 42 2.48 4.41 -2.50
N LYS A 43 1.53 5.30 -2.79
CA LYS A 43 1.76 6.46 -3.64
C LYS A 43 2.86 7.36 -3.08
N GLU A 44 2.79 7.72 -1.80
CA GLU A 44 3.80 8.57 -1.16
C GLU A 44 5.19 7.90 -1.13
N LEU A 45 5.25 6.58 -0.93
CA LEU A 45 6.50 5.82 -0.96
C LEU A 45 7.12 5.84 -2.36
N ARG A 46 6.29 5.64 -3.38
CA ARG A 46 6.70 5.68 -4.78
C ARG A 46 7.23 7.06 -5.17
N GLU A 47 6.52 8.12 -4.82
CA GLU A 47 6.93 9.50 -5.07
C GLU A 47 8.29 9.81 -4.42
N ALA A 48 8.46 9.45 -3.14
CA ALA A 48 9.71 9.65 -2.43
C ALA A 48 10.87 8.87 -3.05
N ALA A 49 10.64 7.62 -3.48
CA ALA A 49 11.65 6.81 -4.15
C ALA A 49 12.05 7.39 -5.52
N THR A 50 11.08 7.90 -6.29
CA THR A 50 11.34 8.60 -7.55
C THR A 50 12.16 9.87 -7.33
N GLU A 51 11.81 10.68 -6.34
CA GLU A 51 12.57 11.89 -6.00
C GLU A 51 14.00 11.58 -5.55
N LEU A 52 14.18 10.53 -4.74
CA LEU A 52 15.49 10.06 -4.31
C LEU A 52 16.37 9.65 -5.50
N ALA A 53 15.81 8.92 -6.47
CA ALA A 53 16.53 8.51 -7.68
C ALA A 53 16.96 9.73 -8.51
N GLU A 54 16.07 10.71 -8.67
CA GLU A 54 16.35 11.92 -9.43
C GLU A 54 17.43 12.79 -8.75
N LEU A 55 17.35 12.99 -7.43
CA LEU A 55 18.37 13.73 -6.69
C LEU A 55 19.74 13.03 -6.75
N SER A 56 19.75 11.70 -6.70
CA SER A 56 20.98 10.92 -6.81
C SER A 56 21.62 11.07 -8.19
N LYS A 57 20.81 11.09 -9.25
CA LYS A 57 21.27 11.36 -10.62
C LYS A 57 21.86 12.76 -10.76
N GLN A 58 21.18 13.77 -10.21
CA GLN A 58 21.65 15.15 -10.25
C GLN A 58 22.92 15.36 -9.43
N LEU A 59 23.05 14.69 -8.28
CA LEU A 59 24.26 14.68 -7.47
C LEU A 59 25.44 14.09 -8.26
N SER A 60 25.25 12.96 -8.94
CA SER A 60 26.29 12.36 -9.79
C SER A 60 26.74 13.33 -10.88
N ALA A 61 25.79 13.93 -11.60
CA ALA A 61 26.09 14.89 -12.66
C ALA A 61 26.86 16.11 -12.13
N GLU A 62 26.48 16.63 -10.96
CA GLU A 62 27.20 17.75 -10.34
C GLU A 62 28.63 17.39 -9.93
N ILE A 63 28.86 16.17 -9.41
CA ILE A 63 30.21 15.69 -9.09
C ILE A 63 31.05 15.54 -10.37
N ASP A 64 30.45 15.00 -11.44
CA ASP A 64 31.12 14.83 -12.73
C ASP A 64 31.48 16.19 -13.38
N GLU A 65 30.59 17.19 -13.27
CA GLU A 65 30.80 18.54 -13.82
C GLU A 65 31.77 19.40 -13.00
N SER A 66 31.77 19.28 -11.67
CA SER A 66 32.57 20.14 -10.79
C SER A 66 34.06 19.75 -10.72
N GLY A 67 34.41 18.56 -11.19
CA GLY A 67 35.78 18.07 -11.20
C GLY A 67 36.32 17.74 -9.80
N GLN A 68 37.55 17.21 -9.74
CA GLN A 68 38.09 16.52 -8.56
C GLN A 68 38.28 17.41 -7.30
N HIS A 69 38.18 18.73 -7.42
CA HIS A 69 38.57 19.67 -6.35
C HIS A 69 37.49 20.70 -5.98
N ILE A 70 36.28 20.64 -6.54
CA ILE A 70 35.23 21.61 -6.25
C ILE A 70 33.99 20.89 -5.73
N ILE A 71 33.83 20.83 -4.41
CA ILE A 71 32.54 20.46 -3.82
C ILE A 71 31.75 21.75 -3.59
N SER A 72 30.67 21.92 -4.35
CA SER A 72 29.81 23.11 -4.22
C SER A 72 28.85 22.99 -3.02
N ALA A 73 28.37 24.12 -2.50
CA ALA A 73 27.31 24.13 -1.49
C ALA A 73 26.04 23.37 -1.96
N ARG A 74 25.79 23.33 -3.28
CA ARG A 74 24.67 22.61 -3.87
C ARG A 74 24.77 21.09 -3.69
N VAL A 75 25.99 20.54 -3.71
CA VAL A 75 26.25 19.12 -3.44
C VAL A 75 25.83 18.78 -2.00
N PHE A 76 26.18 19.62 -1.02
CA PHE A 76 25.76 19.43 0.37
C PHE A 76 24.24 19.53 0.54
N ASP A 77 23.61 20.54 -0.07
CA ASP A 77 22.14 20.69 -0.02
C ASP A 77 21.41 19.46 -0.60
N ARG A 78 21.97 18.84 -1.65
CA ARG A 78 21.42 17.60 -2.22
C ARG A 78 21.59 16.40 -1.30
N LEU A 79 22.77 16.25 -0.71
CA LEU A 79 23.04 15.17 0.25
C LEU A 79 22.06 15.24 1.44
N ASP A 80 21.82 16.43 1.97
CA ASP A 80 20.83 16.67 3.03
C ASP A 80 19.40 16.27 2.62
N ARG A 81 19.01 16.57 1.39
CA ARG A 81 17.69 16.18 0.85
C ARG A 81 17.59 14.67 0.68
N ILE A 82 18.65 14.03 0.17
CA ILE A 82 18.75 12.58 0.02
C ILE A 82 18.62 11.90 1.39
N GLU A 83 19.31 12.36 2.42
CA GLU A 83 19.21 11.80 3.78
C GLU A 83 17.78 11.89 4.32
N LYS A 84 17.15 13.08 4.20
CA LYS A 84 15.78 13.30 4.66
C LYS A 84 14.77 12.38 3.95
N LEU A 85 14.90 12.23 2.62
CA LEU A 85 14.03 11.35 1.84
C LEU A 85 14.25 9.88 2.18
N ALA A 86 15.50 9.43 2.27
CA ALA A 86 15.83 8.06 2.66
C ALA A 86 15.26 7.72 4.04
N LYS A 87 15.36 8.65 5.01
CA LYS A 87 14.75 8.49 6.34
C LYS A 87 13.23 8.39 6.25
N ARG A 88 12.57 9.28 5.50
CA ARG A 88 11.11 9.25 5.30
C ARG A 88 10.63 7.94 4.67
N ILE A 89 11.33 7.44 3.65
CA ILE A 89 11.04 6.15 2.99
C ILE A 89 11.14 5.01 4.00
N ARG A 90 12.25 4.94 4.75
CA ARG A 90 12.47 3.91 5.76
C ARG A 90 11.40 3.92 6.84
N ASP A 91 11.07 5.10 7.36
CA ASP A 91 10.12 5.24 8.47
C ASP A 91 8.70 4.85 8.00
N LYS A 92 8.31 5.21 6.77
CA LYS A 92 7.05 4.75 6.15
C LYS A 92 7.02 3.25 5.88
N ALA A 93 8.11 2.68 5.35
CA ALA A 93 8.21 1.25 5.09
C ALA A 93 8.09 0.43 6.39
N LYS A 94 8.73 0.88 7.47
CA LYS A 94 8.59 0.27 8.81
C LYS A 94 7.17 0.38 9.35
N GLY A 95 6.54 1.56 9.24
CA GLY A 95 5.13 1.72 9.61
C GLY A 95 4.21 0.76 8.86
N ASN A 96 4.50 0.46 7.60
CA ASN A 96 3.76 -0.50 6.79
C ASN A 96 4.01 -1.96 7.22
N SER A 97 5.22 -2.31 7.65
CA SER A 97 5.54 -3.66 8.17
C SER A 97 4.88 -3.99 9.52
N ILE A 98 4.43 -2.98 10.28
CA ILE A 98 3.72 -3.18 11.55
C ILE A 98 2.21 -3.38 11.33
N LEU A 99 1.67 -2.95 10.18
CA LEU A 99 0.25 -3.08 9.82
C LEU A 99 -0.07 -4.29 8.94
N ALA A 100 0.95 -5.01 8.44
CA ALA A 100 0.70 -6.35 7.91
C ALA A 100 0.29 -7.25 9.08
N PRO A 101 -0.88 -7.91 9.04
CA PRO A 101 -1.25 -8.85 10.09
C PRO A 101 -0.13 -9.89 10.18
N LYS A 102 0.50 -9.99 11.35
CA LYS A 102 1.26 -11.19 11.67
C LYS A 102 0.22 -12.29 11.80
N ASP A 103 0.14 -13.14 10.79
CA ASP A 103 -0.53 -14.43 10.93
C ASP A 103 0.14 -15.14 12.11
N HIS A 104 -0.60 -15.22 13.23
CA HIS A 104 -0.27 -15.99 14.43
C HIS A 104 -1.32 -17.10 14.57
#